data_AF-A0A939WTP6-F1
#
_entry.id   AF-A0A939WTP6-F1
#
_cell.length_a   1.000
_cell.length_b   1.000
_cell.length_c   1.000
_cell.angle_alpha   90.00
_cell.angle_beta   90.00
_cell.angle_gamma   90.00
#
_symmetry.space_group_name_H-M   'P 1'
#
loop_
_entity.id
_entity.type
_entity.pdbx_description
1 polymer ?
#
loop_
_entity_poly.entity_id
_entity_poly.type
_entity_poly.pdbx_seq_one_letter_code
_entity_poly.pdbx_strand_id
1 'polypeptide(L)'
;MKQLVVLLLSALCLMTACQTSEKPSSLSISEEDKDSATVYQEWAYQEMFSDSLSKAETYAYRAFMLSNDSTLEIGALSLLCYIYYREGKQEELQLLMQSISPDVYVNVMDVQLQVEQQKATRQQQPYLFAILILLLLLGGLGFWYFYRTKSLSRLYQQRISTVRQELKEELLRLSETSSSVDTEEESHQQIQIGETKMGIDVLFAIINDQNISQMGKLEEQAVLKTLPMVDAALANTLSKASSALTPKETFFCIMEYFGKTDKQKAHSFCCSEQAIRSTKSRLNKKIDIAILRTNEA
;
A
#
# COMPACT_ATOMS: atom_id res chain seq x y z
N MET A 1 15.08 5.50 -15.26
CA MET A 1 14.62 6.90 -15.35
C MET A 1 14.21 7.28 -16.77
N LYS A 2 15.07 7.17 -17.80
CA LYS A 2 14.71 7.58 -19.18
C LYS A 2 13.47 6.86 -19.75
N GLN A 3 13.35 5.55 -19.59
CA GLN A 3 12.21 4.80 -20.14
C GLN A 3 10.87 5.09 -19.44
N LEU A 4 10.89 5.37 -18.13
CA LEU A 4 9.67 5.65 -17.35
C LEU A 4 9.18 7.08 -17.60
N VAL A 5 10.10 8.02 -17.82
CA VAL A 5 9.78 9.39 -18.23
C VAL A 5 9.26 9.42 -19.67
N VAL A 6 9.81 8.61 -20.58
CA VAL A 6 9.30 8.48 -21.97
C VAL A 6 7.89 7.89 -21.99
N LEU A 7 7.61 6.87 -21.16
CA LEU A 7 6.27 6.29 -21.05
C LEU A 7 5.24 7.27 -20.46
N LEU A 8 5.64 8.06 -19.46
CA LEU A 8 4.78 9.10 -18.88
C LEU A 8 4.54 10.25 -19.87
N LEU A 9 5.56 10.67 -20.64
CA LEU A 9 5.42 11.69 -21.69
C LEU A 9 4.57 11.18 -22.86
N SER A 10 4.71 9.92 -23.27
CA SER A 10 3.85 9.34 -24.32
C SER A 10 2.41 9.19 -23.85
N ALA A 11 2.19 8.84 -22.58
CA ALA A 11 0.86 8.78 -22.00
C ALA A 11 0.24 10.18 -21.86
N LEU A 12 1.02 11.18 -21.45
CA LEU A 12 0.56 12.57 -21.43
C LEU A 12 0.20 13.05 -22.84
N CYS A 13 1.04 12.78 -23.84
CA CYS A 13 0.79 13.13 -25.25
C CYS A 13 -0.48 12.46 -25.79
N LEU A 14 -0.67 11.17 -25.51
CA LEU A 14 -1.88 10.43 -25.91
C LEU A 14 -3.14 10.99 -25.22
N MET A 15 -3.04 11.39 -23.96
CA MET A 15 -4.17 11.99 -23.24
C MET A 15 -4.50 13.40 -23.74
N THR A 16 -3.50 14.22 -24.09
CA THR A 16 -3.75 15.52 -24.77
C THR A 16 -4.28 15.34 -26.20
N ALA A 17 -3.84 14.32 -26.93
CA ALA A 17 -4.35 14.03 -28.27
C ALA A 17 -5.79 13.48 -28.25
N CYS A 18 -6.16 12.71 -27.23
CA CYS A 18 -7.55 12.29 -27.02
C CYS A 18 -8.45 13.48 -26.64
N GLN A 19 -7.96 14.47 -25.89
CA GLN A 19 -8.73 15.69 -25.58
C GLN A 19 -8.99 16.56 -26.82
N THR A 20 -8.15 16.51 -27.85
CA THR A 20 -8.44 17.19 -29.14
C THR A 20 -9.44 16.44 -30.01
N SER A 21 -9.73 15.16 -29.74
CA SER A 21 -10.61 14.32 -30.56
C SER A 21 -12.09 14.36 -30.15
N GLU A 22 -12.42 14.92 -28.97
CA GLU A 22 -13.80 15.05 -28.46
C GLU A 22 -14.32 16.50 -28.47
N LYS A 23 -13.71 17.39 -29.26
CA LYS A 23 -14.46 18.56 -29.75
C LYS A 23 -15.47 18.05 -30.79
N PRO A 24 -16.78 18.36 -30.66
CA PRO A 24 -17.72 18.05 -31.72
C PRO A 24 -17.22 18.73 -33.01
N SER A 25 -17.18 17.94 -34.07
CA SER A 25 -16.77 18.25 -35.44
C SER A 25 -16.76 19.74 -35.80
N SER A 26 -15.67 20.45 -35.48
CA SER A 26 -15.35 21.68 -36.21
C SER A 26 -14.76 21.23 -37.54
N LEU A 27 -15.64 21.19 -38.55
CA LEU A 27 -15.31 21.03 -39.94
C LEU A 27 -14.08 21.89 -40.26
N SER A 28 -13.00 21.25 -40.70
CA SER A 28 -11.79 21.91 -41.16
C SER A 28 -12.14 22.82 -42.34
N ILE A 29 -12.17 24.13 -42.12
CA ILE A 29 -12.25 25.13 -43.18
C ILE A 29 -11.13 26.14 -42.95
N SER A 30 -10.40 26.39 -44.04
CA SER A 30 -9.22 27.26 -44.17
C SER A 30 -9.41 28.64 -43.54
N GLU A 31 -8.38 29.17 -42.89
CA GLU A 31 -8.35 30.45 -42.15
C GLU A 31 -8.50 31.73 -43.01
N GLU A 32 -8.92 31.65 -44.28
CA GLU A 32 -8.78 32.77 -45.21
C GLU A 32 -10.05 33.57 -45.55
N ASP A 33 -11.22 33.22 -44.97
CA ASP A 33 -12.44 34.06 -45.04
C ASP A 33 -13.33 33.82 -43.80
N LYS A 34 -12.84 34.16 -42.61
CA LYS A 34 -13.73 34.19 -41.43
C LYS A 34 -14.56 35.48 -41.47
N ASP A 35 -15.82 35.35 -41.86
CA ASP A 35 -16.82 36.40 -41.71
C ASP A 35 -16.77 36.95 -40.29
N SER A 36 -16.62 38.26 -40.15
CA SER A 36 -16.45 38.92 -38.84
C SER A 36 -17.56 38.55 -37.85
N ALA A 37 -18.77 38.26 -38.35
CA ALA A 37 -19.90 37.77 -37.56
C ALA A 37 -19.64 36.43 -36.84
N THR A 38 -18.97 35.48 -37.50
CA THR A 38 -18.65 34.15 -36.91
C THR A 38 -17.73 34.27 -35.71
N VAL A 39 -16.73 35.15 -35.81
CA VAL A 39 -15.76 35.42 -34.73
C VAL A 39 -16.46 36.02 -33.52
N TYR A 40 -17.35 37.00 -33.74
CA TYR A 40 -18.13 37.59 -32.65
C TYR A 40 -19.11 36.61 -32.01
N GLN A 41 -19.68 35.68 -32.79
CA GLN A 41 -20.54 34.62 -32.26
C GLN A 41 -19.75 33.66 -31.37
N GLU A 42 -18.56 33.22 -31.81
CA GLU A 42 -17.66 32.38 -31.00
C GLU A 42 -17.25 33.07 -29.69
N TRP A 43 -16.93 34.36 -29.73
CA TRP A 43 -16.61 35.14 -28.52
C TRP A 43 -17.81 35.31 -27.59
N ALA A 44 -19.00 35.52 -28.14
CA ALA A 44 -20.22 35.60 -27.34
C ALA A 44 -20.51 34.28 -26.61
N TYR A 45 -20.34 33.14 -27.28
CA TYR A 45 -20.40 31.82 -26.63
C TYR A 45 -19.37 31.69 -25.52
N GLN A 46 -18.11 32.03 -25.79
CA GLN A 46 -17.03 31.92 -24.79
C GLN A 46 -17.31 32.76 -23.54
N GLU A 47 -17.74 34.02 -23.71
CA GLU A 47 -18.04 34.92 -22.60
C GLU A 47 -19.30 34.47 -21.83
N MET A 48 -20.28 33.88 -22.52
CA MET A 48 -21.46 33.28 -21.89
C MET A 48 -21.07 32.13 -20.94
N PHE A 49 -20.04 31.34 -21.29
CA PHE A 49 -19.50 30.27 -20.44
C PHE A 49 -18.61 30.79 -19.29
N SER A 50 -18.10 32.01 -19.37
CA SER A 50 -17.36 32.66 -18.26
C SER A 50 -18.24 33.50 -17.34
N ASP A 51 -19.58 33.39 -17.45
CA ASP A 51 -20.58 34.12 -16.67
C ASP A 51 -20.57 35.66 -16.86
N SER A 52 -19.89 36.16 -17.89
CA SER A 52 -19.79 37.58 -18.25
C SER A 52 -20.88 37.99 -19.25
N LEU A 53 -22.15 37.95 -18.80
CA LEU A 53 -23.34 38.12 -19.66
C LEU A 53 -23.38 39.45 -20.42
N SER A 54 -23.03 40.57 -19.79
CA SER A 54 -22.99 41.89 -20.46
C SER A 54 -21.99 41.96 -21.63
N LYS A 55 -20.86 41.24 -21.54
CA LYS A 55 -19.90 41.14 -22.65
C LYS A 55 -20.41 40.20 -23.74
N ALA A 56 -21.00 39.08 -23.33
CA ALA A 56 -21.63 38.13 -24.25
C ALA A 56 -22.74 38.79 -25.07
N GLU A 57 -23.57 39.62 -24.45
CA GLU A 57 -24.62 40.42 -25.10
C GLU A 57 -24.04 41.34 -26.16
N THR A 58 -22.98 42.08 -25.81
CA THR A 58 -22.31 43.01 -26.75
C THR A 58 -21.74 42.28 -27.96
N TYR A 59 -21.16 41.10 -27.76
CA TYR A 59 -20.61 40.30 -28.86
C TYR A 59 -21.71 39.62 -29.69
N ALA A 60 -22.79 39.12 -29.07
CA ALA A 60 -23.92 38.54 -29.78
C ALA A 60 -24.64 39.59 -30.65
N TYR A 61 -24.81 40.82 -30.13
CA TYR A 61 -25.36 41.94 -30.89
C TYR A 61 -24.46 42.34 -32.07
N ARG A 62 -23.14 42.37 -31.87
CA ARG A 62 -22.19 42.63 -32.97
C ARG A 62 -22.19 41.52 -34.01
N ALA A 63 -22.35 40.27 -33.60
CA ALA A 63 -22.47 39.14 -34.52
C ALA A 63 -23.72 39.26 -35.40
N PHE A 64 -24.85 39.64 -34.80
CA PHE A 64 -26.11 39.89 -35.52
C PHE A 64 -26.01 41.08 -36.49
N MET A 65 -25.38 42.18 -36.08
CA MET A 65 -25.24 43.37 -36.95
C MET A 65 -24.30 43.16 -38.14
N LEU A 66 -23.39 42.18 -38.05
CA LEU A 66 -22.38 41.87 -39.07
C LEU A 66 -22.74 40.63 -39.89
N SER A 67 -23.82 39.92 -39.55
CA SER A 67 -24.22 38.71 -40.27
C SER A 67 -24.85 39.08 -41.60
N ASN A 68 -24.23 38.61 -42.69
CA ASN A 68 -24.77 38.73 -44.04
C ASN A 68 -25.64 37.51 -44.41
N ASP A 69 -25.49 36.41 -43.67
CA ASP A 69 -26.19 35.14 -43.88
C ASP A 69 -27.32 34.95 -42.86
N SER A 70 -28.47 34.48 -43.33
CA SER A 70 -29.65 34.21 -42.50
C SER A 70 -29.39 33.16 -41.40
N THR A 71 -28.47 32.23 -41.61
CA THR A 71 -28.10 31.20 -40.62
C THR A 71 -27.32 31.77 -39.44
N LEU A 72 -26.38 32.68 -39.72
CA LEU A 72 -25.59 33.37 -38.69
C LEU A 72 -26.45 34.40 -37.95
N GLU A 73 -27.36 35.06 -38.66
CA GLU A 73 -28.35 35.96 -38.07
C GLU A 73 -29.23 35.21 -37.05
N ILE A 74 -29.81 34.07 -37.46
CA ILE A 74 -30.61 33.19 -36.58
C ILE A 74 -29.77 32.70 -35.38
N GLY A 75 -28.50 32.36 -35.60
CA GLY A 75 -27.59 31.88 -34.55
C GLY A 75 -27.13 32.95 -33.56
N ALA A 76 -26.97 34.19 -34.00
CA ALA A 76 -26.63 35.32 -33.12
C ALA A 76 -27.85 35.77 -32.31
N LEU A 77 -29.02 35.72 -32.94
CA LEU A 77 -30.27 36.13 -32.33
C LEU A 77 -30.80 35.08 -31.34
N SER A 78 -30.60 33.78 -31.60
CA SER A 78 -30.85 32.73 -30.59
C SER A 78 -29.97 32.92 -29.35
N LEU A 79 -28.71 33.32 -29.55
CA LEU A 79 -27.78 33.61 -28.46
C LEU A 79 -28.23 34.83 -27.64
N LEU A 80 -28.69 35.91 -28.29
CA LEU A 80 -29.28 37.07 -27.61
C LEU A 80 -30.51 36.72 -26.79
N CYS A 81 -31.44 35.94 -27.36
CA CYS A 81 -32.63 35.47 -26.64
C CYS A 81 -32.25 34.67 -25.39
N TYR A 82 -31.25 33.78 -25.50
CA TYR A 82 -30.75 33.03 -24.36
C TYR A 82 -30.11 33.92 -23.28
N ILE A 83 -29.32 34.92 -23.69
CA ILE A 83 -28.69 35.88 -22.77
C ILE A 83 -29.76 36.71 -22.04
N TYR A 84 -30.77 37.22 -22.73
CA TYR A 84 -31.85 38.01 -22.12
C TYR A 84 -32.74 37.19 -21.17
N TYR A 85 -33.00 35.93 -21.52
CA TYR A 85 -33.66 34.99 -20.61
C TYR A 85 -32.85 34.83 -19.31
N ARG A 86 -31.52 34.70 -19.42
CA ARG A 86 -30.63 34.52 -18.27
C ARG A 86 -30.43 35.79 -17.44
N GLU A 87 -30.47 36.97 -18.07
CA GLU A 87 -30.39 38.27 -17.39
C GLU A 87 -31.71 38.74 -16.79
N GLY A 88 -32.83 38.06 -17.10
CA GLY A 88 -34.16 38.44 -16.62
C GLY A 88 -34.77 39.64 -17.34
N LYS A 89 -34.22 40.05 -18.49
CA LYS A 89 -34.72 41.14 -19.35
C LYS A 89 -35.93 40.67 -20.16
N GLN A 90 -37.06 40.44 -19.48
CA GLN A 90 -38.26 39.84 -20.07
C GLN A 90 -38.91 40.70 -21.16
N GLU A 91 -38.82 42.03 -21.06
CA GLU A 91 -39.41 42.95 -22.05
C GLU A 91 -38.69 42.88 -23.40
N GLU A 92 -37.36 42.92 -23.39
CA GLU A 92 -36.52 42.80 -24.59
C GLU A 92 -36.64 41.41 -25.21
N LEU A 93 -36.75 40.38 -24.37
CA LEU A 93 -36.99 39.01 -24.81
C LEU A 93 -38.35 38.87 -25.50
N GLN A 94 -39.43 39.42 -24.94
CA GLN A 94 -40.76 39.37 -25.56
C GLN A 94 -40.81 40.10 -26.89
N LEU A 95 -40.15 41.26 -26.99
CA LEU A 95 -40.04 42.03 -28.24
C LEU A 95 -39.29 41.25 -29.32
N LEU A 96 -38.16 40.63 -28.96
CA LEU A 96 -37.45 39.76 -29.88
C LEU A 96 -38.33 38.59 -30.28
N MET A 97 -38.86 37.81 -29.34
CA MET A 97 -39.65 36.60 -29.60
C MET A 97 -40.89 36.83 -30.48
N GLN A 98 -41.47 38.03 -30.49
CA GLN A 98 -42.59 38.41 -31.36
C GLN A 98 -42.16 38.67 -32.82
N SER A 99 -40.90 39.05 -33.04
CA SER A 99 -40.35 39.38 -34.36
C SER A 99 -39.69 38.18 -35.09
N ILE A 100 -39.69 36.99 -34.50
CA ILE A 100 -38.79 35.90 -34.89
C ILE A 100 -39.53 34.60 -35.28
N SER A 101 -38.95 33.82 -36.20
CA SER A 101 -39.42 32.52 -36.70
C SER A 101 -39.28 31.36 -35.68
N PRO A 102 -40.06 30.26 -35.83
CA PRO A 102 -39.99 29.09 -34.94
C PRO A 102 -38.61 28.41 -34.88
N ASP A 103 -37.74 28.61 -35.88
CA ASP A 103 -36.41 28.01 -35.96
C ASP A 103 -35.45 28.54 -34.87
N VAL A 104 -35.67 29.76 -34.39
CA VAL A 104 -34.87 30.33 -33.30
C VAL A 104 -35.17 29.66 -31.97
N TYR A 105 -36.40 29.23 -31.74
CA TYR A 105 -36.79 28.55 -30.50
C TYR A 105 -36.08 27.21 -30.33
N VAL A 106 -35.93 26.46 -31.43
CA VAL A 106 -35.20 25.18 -31.45
C VAL A 106 -33.71 25.43 -31.14
N ASN A 107 -33.11 26.45 -31.77
CA ASN A 107 -31.72 26.81 -31.52
C ASN A 107 -31.47 27.28 -30.08
N VAL A 108 -32.39 28.03 -29.47
CA VAL A 108 -32.28 28.43 -28.05
C VAL A 108 -32.25 27.21 -27.12
N MET A 109 -33.05 26.19 -27.41
CA MET A 109 -33.05 24.93 -26.66
C MET A 109 -31.72 24.17 -26.82
N ASP A 110 -31.17 24.14 -28.04
CA ASP A 110 -29.87 23.52 -28.31
C ASP A 110 -28.72 24.27 -27.60
N VAL A 111 -28.74 25.61 -27.62
CA VAL A 111 -27.78 26.44 -26.87
C VAL A 111 -27.89 26.15 -25.37
N GLN A 112 -29.10 26.04 -24.82
CA GLN A 112 -29.31 25.70 -23.42
C GLN A 112 -28.73 24.32 -23.07
N LEU A 113 -28.99 23.32 -23.92
CA LEU A 113 -28.49 21.96 -23.72
C LEU A 113 -26.96 21.90 -23.74
N GLN A 114 -26.32 22.59 -24.68
CA GLN A 114 -24.86 22.68 -24.75
C GLN A 114 -24.26 23.35 -23.50
N VAL A 115 -24.91 24.39 -22.96
CA VAL A 115 -24.48 25.06 -21.74
C VAL A 115 -24.58 24.15 -20.51
N GLU A 116 -25.65 23.38 -20.39
CA GLU A 116 -25.81 22.44 -19.27
C GLU A 116 -24.81 21.28 -19.33
N GLN A 117 -24.57 20.72 -20.52
CA GLN A 117 -23.56 19.68 -20.71
C GLN A 117 -22.16 20.18 -20.36
N GLN A 118 -21.77 21.37 -20.81
CA GLN A 118 -20.47 21.93 -20.48
C GLN A 118 -20.32 22.25 -18.99
N LYS A 119 -21.38 22.70 -18.31
CA LYS A 119 -21.37 22.89 -16.85
C LYS A 119 -21.14 21.58 -16.11
N ALA A 120 -21.80 20.49 -16.54
CA ALA A 120 -21.60 19.16 -15.96
C ALA A 120 -20.15 18.68 -16.11
N THR A 121 -19.54 18.90 -17.29
CA THR A 121 -18.12 18.54 -17.52
C THR A 121 -17.17 19.42 -16.71
N ARG A 122 -17.40 20.73 -16.65
CA ARG A 122 -16.53 21.69 -15.93
C ARG A 122 -16.51 21.45 -14.42
N GLN A 123 -17.62 20.98 -13.85
CA GLN A 123 -17.70 20.62 -12.43
C GLN A 123 -16.90 19.35 -12.09
N GLN A 124 -16.70 18.44 -13.06
CA GLN A 124 -15.97 17.19 -12.86
C GLN A 124 -14.45 17.32 -13.05
N GLN A 125 -14.00 18.28 -13.86
CA GLN A 125 -12.57 18.50 -14.13
C GLN A 125 -11.68 18.73 -12.90
N PRO A 126 -12.05 19.53 -11.87
CA PRO A 126 -11.15 19.78 -10.74
C PRO A 126 -10.84 18.50 -9.93
N TYR A 127 -11.79 17.58 -9.82
CA TYR A 127 -11.59 16.33 -9.07
C TYR A 127 -10.62 15.37 -9.79
N LEU A 128 -10.70 15.30 -11.12
CA LEU A 128 -9.77 14.49 -11.91
C LEU A 128 -8.32 14.98 -11.77
N PHE A 129 -8.09 16.29 -11.86
CA PHE A 129 -6.75 16.86 -11.65
C PHE A 129 -6.27 16.67 -10.21
N ALA A 130 -7.15 16.82 -9.21
CA ALA A 130 -6.79 16.57 -7.81
C ALA A 130 -6.34 15.12 -7.57
N ILE A 131 -7.04 14.14 -8.14
CA ILE A 131 -6.69 12.72 -8.03
C ILE A 131 -5.34 12.43 -8.71
N LEU A 132 -5.09 13.03 -9.89
CA LEU A 132 -3.85 12.82 -10.63
C LEU A 132 -2.64 13.39 -9.86
N ILE A 133 -2.79 14.60 -9.29
CA ILE A 133 -1.76 15.21 -8.43
C ILE A 133 -1.50 14.36 -7.18
N LEU A 134 -2.56 13.86 -6.53
CA LEU A 134 -2.43 13.00 -5.34
C LEU A 134 -1.66 11.72 -5.65
N LEU A 135 -1.96 11.08 -6.79
CA LEU A 135 -1.28 9.85 -7.22
C LEU A 135 0.20 10.10 -7.53
N LEU A 136 0.52 11.24 -8.16
CA LEU A 136 1.90 11.65 -8.43
C LEU A 136 2.66 11.93 -7.13
N LEU A 137 2.01 12.54 -6.12
CA LEU A 137 2.59 12.80 -4.81
C LEU A 137 2.92 11.50 -4.07
N LEU A 138 1.99 10.54 -4.05
CA LEU A 138 2.19 9.21 -3.46
C LEU A 138 3.29 8.42 -4.18
N GLY A 139 3.28 8.43 -5.51
CA GLY A 139 4.32 7.78 -6.32
C GLY A 139 5.71 8.38 -6.09
N GLY A 140 5.79 9.71 -6.03
CA GLY A 140 7.02 10.43 -5.70
C GLY A 140 7.53 10.11 -4.29
N LEU A 141 6.65 10.10 -3.28
CA LEU A 141 7.00 9.75 -1.91
C LEU A 141 7.48 8.30 -1.81
N GLY A 142 6.77 7.36 -2.43
CA GLY A 142 7.12 5.94 -2.43
C GLY A 142 8.46 5.69 -3.12
N PHE A 143 8.71 6.33 -4.26
CA PHE A 143 9.98 6.23 -4.96
C PHE A 143 11.14 6.84 -4.14
N TRP A 144 10.93 8.02 -3.55
CA TRP A 144 11.94 8.64 -2.69
C TRP A 144 12.24 7.80 -1.46
N TYR A 145 11.21 7.26 -0.80
CA TYR A 145 11.36 6.35 0.33
C TYR A 145 12.13 5.09 -0.06
N PHE A 146 11.81 4.48 -1.20
CA PHE A 146 12.53 3.31 -1.70
C PHE A 146 13.99 3.62 -2.01
N TYR A 147 14.27 4.75 -2.68
CA TYR A 147 15.63 5.16 -3.02
C TYR A 147 16.45 5.47 -1.77
N ARG A 148 15.85 6.18 -0.81
CA ARG A 148 16.44 6.48 0.50
C ARG A 148 16.73 5.21 1.29
N THR A 149 15.79 4.27 1.34
CA THR A 149 15.96 3.00 2.05
C THR A 149 17.12 2.19 1.45
N LYS A 150 17.20 2.13 0.11
CA LYS A 150 18.31 1.47 -0.60
C LYS A 150 19.67 2.12 -0.32
N SER A 151 19.72 3.45 -0.17
CA SER A 151 20.95 4.16 0.22
C SER A 151 21.37 3.83 1.66
N LEU A 152 20.40 3.71 2.57
CA LEU A 152 20.63 3.35 3.97
C LEU A 152 21.11 1.90 4.09
N SER A 153 20.54 0.96 3.34
CA SER A 153 20.96 -0.45 3.33
C SER A 153 22.43 -0.61 2.94
N ARG A 154 22.96 0.23 2.04
CA ARG A 154 24.38 0.21 1.66
C ARG A 154 25.29 0.63 2.82
N LEU A 155 24.90 1.66 3.58
CA LEU A 155 25.64 2.11 4.75
C LEU A 155 25.65 1.04 5.86
N TYR A 156 24.52 0.36 6.09
CA TYR A 156 24.46 -0.77 7.01
C TYR A 156 25.36 -1.93 6.56
N GLN A 157 25.34 -2.29 5.28
CA GLN A 157 26.22 -3.33 4.75
C GLN A 157 27.70 -2.96 4.90
N GLN A 158 28.06 -1.70 4.67
CA GLN A 158 29.42 -1.20 4.87
C GLN A 158 29.85 -1.29 6.34
N ARG A 159 29.02 -0.84 7.29
CA ARG A 159 29.32 -0.95 8.72
C ARG A 159 29.41 -2.41 9.18
N ILE A 160 28.55 -3.28 8.67
CA ILE A 160 28.61 -4.72 8.97
C ILE A 160 29.88 -5.34 8.40
N SER A 161 30.33 -4.92 7.20
CA SER A 161 31.58 -5.41 6.62
C SER A 161 32.82 -4.89 7.35
N THR A 162 32.85 -3.64 7.79
CA THR A 162 33.98 -3.09 8.55
C THR A 162 34.07 -3.73 9.92
N VAL A 163 32.94 -3.86 10.64
CA VAL A 163 32.91 -4.58 11.93
C VAL A 163 33.32 -6.04 11.73
N ARG A 164 32.86 -6.72 10.67
CA ARG A 164 33.33 -8.08 10.35
C ARG A 164 34.83 -8.14 10.04
N GLN A 165 35.40 -7.12 9.41
CA GLN A 165 36.84 -7.08 9.12
C GLN A 165 37.66 -6.81 10.38
N GLU A 166 37.24 -5.85 11.22
CA GLU A 166 37.88 -5.56 12.51
C GLU A 166 37.83 -6.78 13.43
N LEU A 167 36.69 -7.47 13.49
CA LEU A 167 36.53 -8.70 14.29
C LEU A 167 37.39 -9.84 13.73
N LYS A 168 37.53 -9.95 12.40
CA LYS A 168 38.43 -10.92 11.78
C LYS A 168 39.90 -10.60 12.02
N GLU A 169 40.28 -9.33 12.01
CA GLU A 169 41.66 -8.90 12.26
C GLU A 169 42.05 -9.09 13.73
N GLU A 170 41.13 -8.82 14.66
CA GLU A 170 41.31 -9.08 16.09
C GLU A 170 41.37 -10.58 16.39
N LEU A 171 40.54 -11.39 15.71
CA LEU A 171 40.55 -12.85 15.81
C LEU A 171 41.80 -13.47 15.18
N LEU A 172 42.31 -12.92 14.07
CA LEU A 172 43.61 -13.28 13.49
C LEU A 172 44.78 -12.91 14.40
N ARG A 173 44.75 -11.75 15.08
CA ARG A 173 45.77 -11.38 16.08
C ARG A 173 45.77 -12.31 17.29
N LEU A 174 44.58 -12.70 17.75
CA LEU A 174 44.43 -13.70 18.82
C LEU A 174 44.89 -15.09 18.35
N SER A 175 44.59 -15.48 17.11
CA SER A 175 45.01 -16.74 16.47
C SER A 175 46.53 -16.82 16.25
N GLU A 176 47.18 -15.73 15.82
CA GLU A 176 48.65 -15.67 15.73
C GLU A 176 49.32 -15.83 17.10
N THR A 177 48.65 -15.38 18.16
CA THR A 177 49.07 -15.59 19.56
C THR A 177 48.73 -17.02 20.05
N SER A 178 47.86 -17.73 19.34
CA SER A 178 47.28 -19.05 19.71
C SER A 178 47.64 -20.15 18.71
N SER A 179 48.79 -20.03 18.02
CA SER A 179 49.29 -20.85 16.90
C SER A 179 49.41 -22.36 17.19
N SER A 180 48.29 -23.00 17.50
CA SER A 180 48.15 -24.44 17.76
C SER A 180 46.73 -24.99 17.56
N VAL A 181 45.67 -24.19 17.32
CA VAL A 181 44.27 -24.71 17.31
C VAL A 181 43.35 -23.98 16.32
N ASP A 182 43.52 -24.11 14.99
CA ASP A 182 42.71 -23.34 14.01
C ASP A 182 41.95 -24.17 12.95
N THR A 183 41.43 -25.35 13.32
CA THR A 183 40.49 -26.09 12.45
C THR A 183 39.06 -26.19 13.02
N GLU A 184 38.76 -25.65 14.20
CA GLU A 184 37.51 -25.96 14.93
C GLU A 184 36.45 -24.83 14.96
N GLU A 185 36.81 -23.54 14.88
CA GLU A 185 35.89 -22.46 15.31
C GLU A 185 34.77 -22.07 14.33
N GLU A 186 34.96 -22.15 13.01
CA GLU A 186 33.86 -21.88 12.04
C GLU A 186 32.75 -22.94 12.11
N SER A 187 33.09 -24.16 12.51
CA SER A 187 32.10 -25.22 12.76
C SER A 187 31.25 -24.93 14.01
N HIS A 188 31.85 -24.35 15.06
CA HIS A 188 31.18 -24.15 16.34
C HIS A 188 30.02 -23.14 16.30
N GLN A 189 30.13 -22.03 15.54
CA GLN A 189 29.02 -21.06 15.44
C GLN A 189 27.82 -21.60 14.66
N GLN A 190 28.06 -22.34 13.57
CA GLN A 190 27.00 -22.94 12.78
C GLN A 190 26.32 -24.10 13.54
N ILE A 191 27.10 -24.86 14.32
CA ILE A 191 26.60 -25.89 15.23
C ILE A 191 25.72 -25.25 16.32
N GLN A 192 26.14 -24.14 16.94
CA GLN A 192 25.35 -23.47 17.98
C GLN A 192 23.99 -22.94 17.50
N ILE A 193 23.91 -22.37 16.29
CA ILE A 193 22.64 -21.93 15.70
C ILE A 193 21.73 -23.13 15.39
N GLY A 194 22.31 -24.22 14.89
CA GLY A 194 21.58 -25.47 14.62
C GLY A 194 21.01 -26.09 15.89
N GLU A 195 21.80 -26.18 16.96
CA GLU A 195 21.36 -26.68 18.27
C GLU A 195 20.26 -25.81 18.87
N THR A 196 20.37 -24.48 18.73
CA THR A 196 19.37 -23.53 19.25
C THR A 196 18.04 -23.69 18.52
N LYS A 197 18.08 -23.80 17.20
CA LYS A 197 16.89 -24.05 16.39
C LYS A 197 16.21 -25.37 16.78
N MET A 198 17.00 -26.44 16.93
CA MET A 198 16.50 -27.75 17.33
C MET A 198 15.83 -27.70 18.71
N GLY A 199 16.41 -26.99 19.69
CA GLY A 199 15.81 -26.83 21.01
C GLY A 199 14.45 -26.12 20.97
N ILE A 200 14.34 -25.07 20.14
CA ILE A 200 13.07 -24.34 19.92
C ILE A 200 12.04 -25.23 19.22
N ASP A 201 12.43 -25.97 18.17
CA ASP A 201 11.54 -26.87 17.43
C ASP A 201 10.98 -27.98 18.36
N VAL A 202 11.81 -28.53 19.25
CA VAL A 202 11.40 -29.52 20.25
C VAL A 202 10.45 -28.91 21.28
N LEU A 203 10.77 -27.72 21.82
CA LEU A 203 9.87 -27.02 22.75
C LEU A 203 8.50 -26.75 22.12
N PHE A 204 8.50 -26.30 20.87
CA PHE A 204 7.27 -26.07 20.11
C PHE A 204 6.46 -27.35 19.92
N ALA A 205 7.11 -28.47 19.60
CA ALA A 205 6.46 -29.77 19.48
C ALA A 205 5.81 -30.23 20.80
N ILE A 206 6.50 -30.04 21.93
CA ILE A 206 6.01 -30.36 23.28
C ILE A 206 4.77 -29.52 23.62
N ILE A 207 4.82 -28.21 23.39
CA ILE A 207 3.73 -27.28 23.70
C ILE A 207 2.49 -27.57 22.84
N ASN A 208 2.67 -28.01 21.58
CA ASN A 208 1.57 -28.26 20.64
C ASN A 208 1.07 -29.72 20.63
N ASP A 209 1.36 -30.50 21.68
CA ASP A 209 0.89 -31.89 21.83
C ASP A 209 1.32 -32.82 20.67
N GLN A 210 2.42 -32.52 19.99
CA GLN A 210 2.95 -33.36 18.92
C GLN A 210 3.54 -34.67 19.48
N ASN A 211 3.81 -35.62 18.58
CA ASN A 211 4.45 -36.88 18.94
C ASN A 211 5.93 -36.64 19.25
N ILE A 212 6.30 -36.82 20.52
CA ILE A 212 7.66 -36.67 21.04
C ILE A 212 8.31 -38.02 21.40
N SER A 213 7.66 -39.14 21.07
CA SER A 213 8.12 -40.49 21.47
C SER A 213 9.50 -40.86 20.91
N GLN A 214 9.89 -40.25 19.79
CA GLN A 214 11.16 -40.48 19.11
C GLN A 214 12.28 -39.52 19.55
N MET A 215 11.95 -38.52 20.37
CA MET A 215 12.93 -37.55 20.86
C MET A 215 13.78 -38.18 21.98
N GLY A 216 15.09 -38.02 21.90
CA GLY A 216 16.07 -38.64 22.76
C GLY A 216 16.98 -37.63 23.47
N LYS A 217 18.23 -38.03 23.70
CA LYS A 217 19.22 -37.26 24.46
C LYS A 217 19.70 -36.01 23.72
N LEU A 218 19.75 -36.03 22.40
CA LEU A 218 20.21 -34.88 21.61
C LEU A 218 19.20 -33.73 21.70
N GLU A 219 17.91 -34.07 21.59
CA GLU A 219 16.80 -33.15 21.75
C GLU A 219 16.73 -32.62 23.18
N GLU A 220 16.91 -33.48 24.18
CA GLU A 220 17.01 -33.05 25.59
C GLU A 220 18.13 -32.03 25.80
N GLN A 221 19.33 -32.28 25.28
CA GLN A 221 20.47 -31.36 25.42
C GLN A 221 20.23 -30.03 24.72
N ALA A 222 19.65 -30.04 23.52
CA ALA A 222 19.30 -28.82 22.80
C ALA A 222 18.22 -28.02 23.53
N VAL A 223 17.21 -28.68 24.10
CA VAL A 223 16.20 -28.03 24.93
C VAL A 223 16.84 -27.43 26.18
N LEU A 224 17.65 -28.18 26.93
CA LEU A 224 18.28 -27.66 28.15
C LEU A 224 19.21 -26.46 27.89
N LYS A 225 19.87 -26.40 26.73
CA LYS A 225 20.68 -25.25 26.31
C LYS A 225 19.82 -24.03 25.95
N THR A 226 18.64 -24.24 25.36
CA THR A 226 17.76 -23.17 24.86
C THR A 226 16.74 -22.68 25.89
N LEU A 227 16.36 -23.53 26.83
CA LEU A 227 15.35 -23.25 27.85
C LEU A 227 15.63 -21.98 28.66
N PRO A 228 16.86 -21.67 29.10
CA PRO A 228 17.13 -20.43 29.84
C PRO A 228 16.83 -19.15 29.05
N MET A 229 16.90 -19.22 27.71
CA MET A 229 16.59 -18.08 26.84
C MET A 229 15.08 -17.88 26.66
N VAL A 230 14.30 -18.96 26.75
CA VAL A 230 12.84 -18.94 26.55
C VAL A 230 12.11 -18.73 27.89
N ASP A 231 12.49 -19.51 28.90
CA ASP A 231 11.95 -19.44 30.25
C ASP A 231 13.04 -19.81 31.28
N ALA A 232 13.65 -18.77 31.84
CA ALA A 232 14.70 -18.90 32.85
C ALA A 232 14.19 -19.51 34.16
N ALA A 233 12.91 -19.35 34.52
CA ALA A 233 12.35 -19.89 35.76
C ALA A 233 12.21 -21.41 35.67
N LEU A 234 11.71 -21.90 34.53
CA LEU A 234 11.63 -23.33 34.24
C LEU A 234 13.02 -23.96 34.20
N ALA A 235 13.98 -23.34 33.50
CA ALA A 235 15.36 -23.82 33.44
C ALA A 235 16.02 -23.95 34.82
N ASN A 236 15.85 -22.93 35.67
CA ASN A 236 16.34 -22.94 37.06
C ASN A 236 15.65 -24.00 37.93
N THR A 237 14.42 -24.39 37.60
CA THR A 237 13.71 -25.43 38.34
C THR A 237 14.21 -26.81 37.92
N LEU A 238 14.44 -27.04 36.62
CA LEU A 238 15.03 -28.28 36.12
C LEU A 238 16.46 -28.49 36.64
N SER A 239 17.26 -27.42 36.75
CA SER A 239 18.63 -27.50 37.27
C SER A 239 18.71 -27.84 38.76
N LYS A 240 17.62 -27.68 39.51
CA LYS A 240 17.53 -28.03 40.95
C LYS A 240 17.20 -29.50 41.21
N ALA A 241 17.07 -30.33 40.17
CA ALA A 241 16.80 -31.75 40.35
C ALA A 241 17.92 -32.45 41.12
N SER A 242 17.56 -33.33 42.06
CA SER A 242 18.53 -34.05 42.91
C SER A 242 19.36 -35.09 42.15
N SER A 243 18.90 -35.49 40.97
CA SER A 243 19.57 -36.46 40.10
C SER A 243 19.32 -36.12 38.64
N ALA A 244 20.20 -36.57 37.75
CA ALA A 244 20.06 -36.35 36.32
C ALA A 244 18.70 -36.87 35.82
N LEU A 245 17.95 -35.98 35.15
CA LEU A 245 16.71 -36.35 34.49
C LEU A 245 17.04 -37.14 33.21
N THR A 246 16.14 -38.05 32.87
CA THR A 246 16.12 -38.69 31.55
C THR A 246 15.35 -37.81 30.56
N PRO A 247 15.54 -37.97 29.23
CA PRO A 247 14.83 -37.15 28.23
C PRO A 247 13.32 -37.11 28.44
N LYS A 248 12.72 -38.27 28.76
CA LYS A 248 11.27 -38.40 29.03
C LYS A 248 10.84 -37.66 30.30
N GLU A 249 11.67 -37.69 31.34
CA GLU A 249 11.39 -36.97 32.58
C GLU A 249 11.54 -35.45 32.37
N THR A 250 12.54 -35.01 31.62
CA THR A 250 12.75 -33.61 31.24
C THR A 250 11.55 -33.07 30.44
N PHE A 251 11.14 -33.77 29.38
CA PHE A 251 9.96 -33.36 28.61
C PHE A 251 8.68 -33.42 29.43
N PHE A 252 8.54 -34.40 30.34
CA PHE A 252 7.42 -34.45 31.27
C PHE A 252 7.36 -33.21 32.16
N CYS A 253 8.49 -32.76 32.73
CA CYS A 253 8.55 -31.54 33.54
C CYS A 253 8.08 -30.31 32.75
N ILE A 254 8.55 -30.19 31.51
CA ILE A 254 8.18 -29.08 30.61
C ILE A 254 6.66 -29.11 30.34
N MET A 255 6.11 -30.29 30.02
CA MET A 255 4.66 -30.45 29.81
C MET A 255 3.84 -30.14 31.06
N GLU A 256 4.32 -30.54 32.24
CA GLU A 256 3.67 -30.25 33.52
C GLU A 256 3.66 -28.74 33.82
N TYR A 257 4.77 -28.06 33.53
CA TYR A 257 4.89 -26.60 33.68
C TYR A 257 3.92 -25.84 32.78
N PHE A 258 3.72 -26.28 31.54
CA PHE A 258 2.73 -25.73 30.62
C PHE A 258 1.29 -26.23 30.88
N GLY A 259 1.01 -26.88 32.01
CA GLY A 259 -0.34 -27.26 32.43
C GLY A 259 -0.97 -28.41 31.62
N LYS A 260 -0.17 -29.22 30.91
CA LYS A 260 -0.71 -30.33 30.11
C LYS A 260 -1.36 -31.42 30.97
N THR A 261 -2.50 -31.93 30.52
CA THR A 261 -3.21 -33.03 31.17
C THR A 261 -2.48 -34.37 30.98
N ASP A 262 -2.71 -35.33 31.87
CA ASP A 262 -2.10 -36.67 31.77
C ASP A 262 -2.50 -37.40 30.47
N LYS A 263 -3.69 -37.10 29.93
CA LYS A 263 -4.17 -37.63 28.65
C LYS A 263 -3.39 -37.05 27.46
N GLN A 264 -3.10 -35.75 27.48
CA GLN A 264 -2.25 -35.10 26.46
C GLN A 264 -0.82 -35.62 26.52
N LYS A 265 -0.25 -35.76 27.72
CA LYS A 265 1.07 -36.37 27.91
C LYS A 265 1.11 -37.79 27.35
N ALA A 266 0.09 -38.60 27.67
CA ALA A 266 -0.02 -39.97 27.16
C ALA A 266 -0.04 -40.02 25.63
N HIS A 267 -0.79 -39.10 25.00
CA HIS A 267 -0.83 -38.95 23.55
C HIS A 267 0.54 -38.58 22.95
N SER A 268 1.18 -37.52 23.45
CA SER A 268 2.49 -37.05 22.95
C SER A 268 3.61 -38.08 23.12
N PHE A 269 3.61 -38.83 24.22
CA PHE A 269 4.57 -39.91 24.45
C PHE A 269 4.20 -41.23 23.76
N CYS A 270 3.04 -41.31 23.10
CA CYS A 270 2.47 -42.55 22.53
C CYS A 270 2.48 -43.73 23.52
N CYS A 271 2.02 -43.47 24.74
CA CYS A 271 1.98 -44.47 25.81
C CYS A 271 0.66 -44.41 26.59
N SER A 272 0.41 -45.40 27.45
CA SER A 272 -0.79 -45.42 28.28
C SER A 272 -0.72 -44.39 29.42
N GLU A 273 -1.87 -43.91 29.88
CA GLU A 273 -1.93 -43.02 31.05
C GLU A 273 -1.30 -43.65 32.30
N GLN A 274 -1.36 -44.98 32.43
CA GLN A 274 -0.71 -45.69 33.53
C GLN A 274 0.83 -45.57 33.47
N ALA A 275 1.42 -45.54 32.27
CA ALA A 275 2.85 -45.29 32.10
C ALA A 275 3.22 -43.85 32.50
N ILE A 276 2.39 -42.86 32.14
CA ILE A 276 2.55 -41.46 32.55
C ILE A 276 2.54 -41.31 34.08
N ARG A 277 1.61 -41.97 34.77
CA ARG A 277 1.55 -41.98 36.25
C ARG A 277 2.80 -42.62 36.87
N SER A 278 3.31 -43.69 36.26
CA SER A 278 4.57 -44.33 36.69
C SER A 278 5.77 -43.38 36.56
N THR A 279 5.88 -42.68 35.43
CA THR A 279 6.91 -41.65 35.21
C THR A 279 6.81 -40.53 36.23
N LYS A 280 5.60 -40.01 36.49
CA LYS A 280 5.35 -38.99 37.52
C LYS A 280 5.81 -39.43 38.91
N SER A 281 5.50 -40.68 39.29
CA SER A 281 5.90 -41.25 40.58
C SER A 281 7.43 -41.34 40.74
N ARG A 282 8.15 -41.71 39.67
CA ARG A 282 9.61 -41.73 39.66
C ARG A 282 10.20 -40.32 39.73
N LEU A 283 9.60 -39.39 39.01
CA LEU A 283 10.05 -38.00 38.92
C LEU A 283 9.85 -37.22 40.23
N ASN A 284 8.75 -37.45 40.95
CA ASN A 284 8.50 -36.86 42.28
C ASN A 284 9.61 -37.17 43.30
N LYS A 285 10.42 -38.22 43.08
CA LYS A 285 11.57 -38.54 43.93
C LYS A 285 12.80 -37.69 43.62
N LYS A 286 12.82 -37.05 42.44
CA LYS A 286 13.97 -36.33 41.88
C LYS A 286 13.79 -34.81 41.89
N ILE A 287 12.57 -34.35 41.71
CA ILE A 287 12.22 -32.93 41.63
C ILE A 287 10.88 -32.71 42.29
N ASP A 288 10.72 -31.57 42.97
CA ASP A 288 9.44 -31.19 43.53
C ASP A 288 8.53 -30.65 42.40
N ILE A 289 7.70 -31.54 41.87
CA ILE A 289 6.78 -31.24 40.77
C ILE A 289 5.73 -30.20 41.20
N ALA A 290 5.48 -30.00 42.50
CA ALA A 290 4.55 -28.96 42.95
C ALA A 290 5.01 -27.56 42.57
N ILE A 291 6.34 -27.32 42.59
CA ILE A 291 6.96 -26.03 42.20
C ILE A 291 6.75 -25.73 40.71
N LEU A 292 6.60 -26.76 39.86
CA LEU A 292 6.34 -26.56 38.44
C LEU A 292 4.92 -26.05 38.14
N ARG A 293 3.98 -26.18 39.08
CA ARG A 293 2.59 -25.71 38.93
C ARG A 293 2.33 -24.33 39.53
N THR A 294 3.26 -23.78 40.32
CA THR A 294 3.02 -22.57 41.12
C THR A 294 3.16 -21.25 40.35
N ASN A 295 3.47 -21.27 39.05
CA ASN A 295 3.51 -20.05 38.23
C ASN A 295 2.12 -19.65 37.64
N GLU A 296 1.04 -20.28 38.07
CA GLU A 296 -0.35 -19.83 37.85
C GLU A 296 -0.84 -18.87 38.94
N ALA A 297 -0.07 -17.81 39.25
CA ALA A 297 -0.53 -16.70 40.08
C ALA A 297 -0.45 -15.37 39.32
#